data_AF-A0A932RAE7-F1
#
_entry.id   AF-A0A932RAE7-F1
#
_cell.length_a   1.000
_cell.length_b   1.000
_cell.length_c   1.000
_cell.angle_alpha   90.00
_cell.angle_beta   90.00
_cell.angle_gamma   90.00
#
_symmetry.space_group_name_H-M   'P 1'
#
loop_
_entity.id
_entity.type
_entity.pdbx_description
1 polymer ?
#
loop_
_entity_poly.entity_id
_entity_poly.type
_entity_poly.pdbx_seq_one_letter_code
_entity_poly.pdbx_strand_id
1 'polypeptide(L)'
;EYGQVIVDECHHLPAFTFERVLKQVKARYVLGLTATPIRKDGHHPILYMQCGPVRFNLSARKMAQTTPFEHRVIPRCTEFRMPAEPTDVTIHDVYAAMVNDIARNQLIVQDLVEASRAGRSPLLLTGRTEHLSQFASLLEGRIQNVFVLKGGMGRKQRKAISEALAPRSGYSRSHAGEDVREAAPGLSGYWV
;
A
#
# COMPACT_ATOMS: atom_id res chain seq x y z
N GLU A 1 26.18 21.91 -11.06
CA GLU A 1 24.75 22.30 -11.03
C GLU A 1 23.94 21.27 -11.81
N TYR A 2 22.69 21.00 -11.40
CA TYR A 2 21.79 20.11 -12.13
C TYR A 2 20.85 20.93 -13.01
N GLY A 3 20.73 20.60 -14.30
CA GLY A 3 19.82 21.29 -15.22
C GLY A 3 18.34 20.89 -15.05
N GLN A 4 18.09 19.71 -14.50
CA GLN A 4 16.77 19.12 -14.34
C GLN A 4 16.65 18.37 -13.00
N VAL A 5 15.47 18.43 -12.39
CA VAL A 5 15.07 17.57 -11.27
C VAL A 5 13.77 16.85 -11.61
N ILE A 6 13.74 15.56 -11.27
CA ILE A 6 12.57 14.70 -11.36
C ILE A 6 12.19 14.34 -9.94
N VAL A 7 10.96 14.66 -9.54
CA VAL A 7 10.40 14.30 -8.24
C VAL A 7 9.41 13.18 -8.47
N ASP A 8 9.78 11.98 -8.07
CA ASP A 8 8.86 10.84 -8.02
C ASP A 8 7.97 10.92 -6.78
N GLU A 9 6.77 10.38 -6.86
CA GLU A 9 5.71 10.52 -5.86
C GLU A 9 5.53 11.97 -5.36
N CYS A 10 5.49 12.89 -6.32
CA CYS A 10 5.57 14.33 -6.06
C CYS A 10 4.40 14.86 -5.21
N HIS A 11 3.34 14.09 -4.99
CA HIS A 11 2.27 14.41 -4.04
C HIS A 11 2.77 14.58 -2.57
N HIS A 12 3.97 14.11 -2.26
CA HIS A 12 4.64 14.35 -0.98
C HIS A 12 5.32 15.71 -0.86
N LEU A 13 5.57 16.44 -1.97
CA LEU A 13 6.25 17.75 -1.96
C LEU A 13 5.68 18.79 -0.99
N PRO A 14 4.36 18.91 -0.80
CA PRO A 14 3.81 19.86 0.16
C PRO A 14 4.14 19.54 1.63
N ALA A 15 4.82 18.42 1.93
CA ALA A 15 5.38 18.19 3.26
C ALA A 15 6.61 19.08 3.49
N PHE A 16 6.70 19.67 4.68
CA PHE A 16 7.69 20.70 5.04
C PHE A 16 9.15 20.29 4.74
N THR A 17 9.50 19.03 4.98
CA THR A 17 10.85 18.51 4.72
C THR A 17 11.20 18.47 3.24
N PHE A 18 10.27 18.02 2.38
CA PHE A 18 10.48 17.91 0.95
C PHE A 18 10.50 19.28 0.27
N GLU A 19 9.66 20.21 0.72
CA GLU A 19 9.65 21.56 0.20
C GLU A 19 11.00 22.26 0.41
N ARG A 20 11.65 22.07 1.57
CA ARG A 20 12.97 22.64 1.86
C ARG A 20 14.05 22.14 0.92
N VAL A 21 14.01 20.86 0.55
CA VAL A 21 14.96 20.28 -0.41
C VAL A 21 14.78 20.94 -1.77
N LEU A 22 13.55 20.99 -2.28
CA LEU A 22 13.29 21.52 -3.62
C LEU A 22 13.61 23.02 -3.72
N LYS A 23 13.37 23.80 -2.66
CA LYS A 23 13.76 25.23 -2.60
C LYS A 23 15.27 25.47 -2.75
N GLN A 24 16.11 24.50 -2.40
CA GLN A 24 17.57 24.60 -2.54
C GLN A 24 18.07 24.19 -3.93
N VAL A 25 17.24 23.51 -4.71
CA VAL A 25 17.60 23.04 -6.05
C VAL A 25 17.55 24.21 -7.03
N LYS A 26 18.70 24.51 -7.64
CA LYS A 26 18.80 25.43 -8.78
C LYS A 26 18.77 24.65 -10.09
N ALA A 27 17.59 24.16 -10.47
CA ALA A 27 17.38 23.46 -11.74
C ALA A 27 16.50 24.29 -12.67
N ARG A 28 16.82 24.26 -13.98
CA ARG A 28 16.02 24.93 -15.01
C ARG A 28 14.70 24.20 -15.27
N TYR A 29 14.69 22.89 -15.09
CA TYR A 29 13.53 22.04 -15.34
C TYR A 29 13.16 21.24 -14.09
N VAL A 30 11.88 21.26 -13.73
CA VAL A 30 11.32 20.44 -12.64
C VAL A 30 10.17 19.61 -13.21
N LEU A 31 10.23 18.30 -13.03
CA LEU A 31 9.19 17.36 -13.44
C LEU A 31 8.68 16.61 -12.20
N GLY A 32 7.38 16.71 -11.92
CA GLY A 32 6.73 15.92 -10.88
C GLY A 32 5.99 14.73 -11.48
N LEU A 33 6.21 13.54 -10.95
CA LEU A 33 5.49 12.31 -11.29
C LEU A 33 4.63 11.88 -10.09
N THR A 34 3.33 11.69 -10.30
CA THR A 34 2.43 11.18 -9.26
C THR A 34 1.17 10.58 -9.87
N ALA A 35 0.65 9.51 -9.27
CA ALA A 35 -0.68 8.98 -9.57
C ALA A 35 -1.80 9.77 -8.86
N THR A 36 -1.46 10.56 -7.83
CA THR A 36 -2.41 11.20 -6.91
C THR A 36 -2.09 12.68 -6.73
N PRO A 37 -2.31 13.52 -7.77
CA PRO A 37 -1.97 14.94 -7.69
C PRO A 37 -2.85 15.71 -6.68
N ILE A 38 -4.00 15.15 -6.27
CA ILE A 38 -4.93 15.77 -5.32
C ILE A 38 -4.77 15.11 -3.95
N ARG A 39 -4.47 15.92 -2.93
CA ARG A 39 -4.36 15.49 -1.53
C ARG A 39 -5.64 15.77 -0.77
N LYS A 40 -5.97 14.89 0.19
CA LYS A 40 -7.13 15.01 1.09
C LYS A 40 -7.05 16.21 2.04
N ASP A 41 -5.86 16.69 2.35
CA ASP A 41 -5.62 17.86 3.21
C ASP A 41 -5.72 19.20 2.47
N GLY A 42 -5.96 19.18 1.15
CA GLY A 42 -6.11 20.39 0.35
C GLY A 42 -4.80 21.09 0.00
N HIS A 43 -3.62 20.59 0.42
CA HIS A 43 -2.33 21.25 0.18
C HIS A 43 -1.72 20.99 -1.21
N HIS A 44 -2.44 20.34 -2.10
CA HIS A 44 -2.01 20.07 -3.47
C HIS A 44 -1.69 21.32 -4.31
N PRO A 45 -2.20 22.55 -4.07
CA PRO A 45 -1.74 23.73 -4.81
C PRO A 45 -0.23 23.99 -4.71
N ILE A 46 0.40 23.61 -3.60
CA ILE A 46 1.86 23.71 -3.43
C ILE A 46 2.60 22.86 -4.47
N LEU A 47 2.03 21.72 -4.86
CA LEU A 47 2.59 20.88 -5.92
C LEU A 47 2.70 21.67 -7.24
N TYR A 48 1.65 22.40 -7.60
CA TYR A 48 1.64 23.17 -8.85
C TYR A 48 2.53 24.40 -8.80
N MET A 49 2.71 25.01 -7.62
CA MET A 49 3.67 26.10 -7.45
C MET A 49 5.12 25.62 -7.63
N GLN A 50 5.42 24.38 -7.21
CA GLN A 50 6.77 23.82 -7.23
C GLN A 50 7.12 23.10 -8.54
N CYS A 51 6.19 22.34 -9.11
CA CYS A 51 6.42 21.53 -10.32
C CYS A 51 5.76 22.12 -11.59
N GLY A 52 4.95 23.18 -11.45
CA GLY A 52 4.14 23.71 -12.52
C GLY A 52 2.82 22.95 -12.74
N PRO A 53 2.04 23.33 -13.77
CA PRO A 53 0.74 22.73 -14.05
C PRO A 53 0.88 21.29 -14.56
N VAL A 54 -0.18 20.50 -14.37
CA VAL A 54 -0.27 19.15 -14.92
C VAL A 54 -0.16 19.19 -16.44
N ARG A 55 0.88 18.59 -17.00
CA ARG A 55 1.12 18.52 -18.46
C ARG A 55 0.45 17.33 -19.13
N PHE A 56 0.25 16.25 -18.38
CA PHE A 56 -0.33 15.01 -18.87
C PHE A 56 -1.03 14.28 -17.72
N ASN A 57 -2.17 13.66 -18.02
CA ASN A 57 -2.94 12.86 -17.06
C ASN A 57 -3.53 11.65 -17.76
N LEU A 58 -3.21 10.46 -17.26
CA LEU A 58 -3.89 9.22 -17.64
C LEU A 58 -4.84 8.83 -16.52
N SER A 59 -6.12 8.72 -16.84
CA SER A 59 -7.08 8.23 -15.87
C SER A 59 -6.82 6.76 -15.55
N ALA A 60 -7.03 6.37 -14.29
CA ALA A 60 -6.92 4.98 -13.85
C ALA A 60 -7.76 4.03 -14.71
N ARG A 61 -8.92 4.49 -15.19
CA ARG A 61 -9.79 3.74 -16.12
C ARG A 61 -9.13 3.47 -17.47
N LYS A 62 -8.45 4.46 -18.06
CA LYS A 62 -7.72 4.29 -19.33
C LYS A 62 -6.51 3.37 -19.15
N MET A 63 -5.80 3.47 -18.03
CA MET A 63 -4.71 2.53 -17.71
C MET A 63 -5.21 1.10 -17.49
N ALA A 64 -6.34 0.93 -16.78
CA ALA A 64 -6.94 -0.39 -16.55
C ALA A 64 -7.41 -1.07 -17.84
N GLN A 65 -7.71 -0.32 -18.90
CA GLN A 65 -8.01 -0.87 -20.23
C GLN A 65 -6.76 -1.37 -20.95
N THR A 66 -5.58 -0.88 -20.57
CA THR A 66 -4.29 -1.30 -21.13
C THR A 66 -3.60 -2.40 -20.32
N THR A 67 -4.05 -2.66 -19.09
CA THR A 67 -3.51 -3.74 -18.26
C THR A 67 -4.09 -5.10 -18.69
N PRO A 68 -3.29 -6.17 -18.73
CA PRO A 68 -3.75 -7.49 -19.19
C PRO A 68 -4.65 -8.23 -18.18
N PHE A 69 -5.02 -7.61 -17.07
CA PHE A 69 -5.80 -8.22 -16.00
C PHE A 69 -6.95 -7.32 -15.52
N GLU A 70 -8.03 -7.97 -15.07
CA GLU A 70 -9.24 -7.32 -14.58
C GLU A 70 -9.07 -6.83 -13.13
N HIS A 71 -9.53 -5.61 -12.85
CA HIS A 71 -9.61 -5.09 -11.48
C HIS A 71 -11.05 -5.24 -10.95
N ARG A 72 -11.25 -6.09 -9.94
CA ARG A 72 -12.56 -6.32 -9.31
C ARG A 72 -12.55 -5.87 -7.84
N VAL A 73 -13.59 -5.15 -7.45
CA VAL A 73 -13.85 -4.80 -6.05
C VAL A 73 -15.02 -5.64 -5.55
N ILE A 74 -14.77 -6.47 -4.53
CA ILE A 74 -15.79 -7.33 -3.92
C ILE A 74 -15.94 -6.88 -2.46
N PRO A 75 -16.96 -6.06 -2.13
CA PRO A 75 -17.17 -5.63 -0.75
C PRO A 75 -17.63 -6.82 0.11
N ARG A 76 -17.03 -6.95 1.30
CA ARG A 76 -17.43 -7.91 2.33
C ARG A 76 -18.06 -7.15 3.49
N CYS A 77 -19.38 -7.19 3.57
CA CYS A 77 -20.13 -6.59 4.69
C CYS A 77 -19.93 -7.44 5.95
N THR A 78 -19.73 -6.79 7.10
CA THR A 78 -19.56 -7.44 8.40
C THR A 78 -20.71 -7.05 9.33
N GLU A 79 -20.98 -7.88 10.33
CA GLU A 79 -21.98 -7.60 11.37
C GLU A 79 -21.41 -6.77 12.53
N PHE A 80 -20.19 -6.24 12.40
CA PHE A 80 -19.54 -5.43 13.43
C PHE A 80 -20.48 -4.35 13.97
N ARG A 81 -20.58 -4.27 15.29
CA ARG A 81 -21.28 -3.21 16.02
C ARG A 81 -20.39 -2.76 17.17
N MET A 82 -20.42 -1.46 17.45
CA MET A 82 -19.81 -0.94 18.66
C MET A 82 -20.55 -1.49 19.89
N PRO A 83 -19.84 -1.86 20.97
CA PRO A 83 -20.46 -2.14 22.25
C PRO A 83 -21.30 -0.93 22.73
N ALA A 84 -22.35 -1.17 23.52
CA ALA A 84 -23.27 -0.14 24.00
C ALA A 84 -22.52 1.03 24.67
N GLU A 85 -22.82 2.24 24.23
CA GLU A 85 -21.96 3.42 24.36
C GLU A 85 -21.91 4.05 25.78
N PRO A 86 -20.73 4.51 26.22
CA PRO A 86 -20.58 5.82 26.87
C PRO A 86 -20.60 6.94 25.81
N THR A 87 -21.14 8.11 26.15
CA THR A 87 -21.48 9.25 25.25
C THR A 87 -20.37 9.88 24.39
N ASP A 88 -19.14 9.37 24.39
CA ASP A 88 -17.99 9.99 23.72
C ASP A 88 -17.07 8.96 23.02
N VAL A 89 -17.60 8.24 22.02
CA VAL A 89 -16.81 7.28 21.23
C VAL A 89 -15.91 8.01 20.24
N THR A 90 -14.59 7.83 20.36
CA THR A 90 -13.64 8.36 19.38
C THR A 90 -13.42 7.39 18.21
N ILE A 91 -12.92 7.89 17.08
CA ILE A 91 -12.54 7.02 15.94
C ILE A 91 -11.46 5.99 16.32
N HIS A 92 -10.60 6.31 17.30
CA HIS A 92 -9.57 5.39 17.78
C HIS A 92 -10.17 4.19 18.52
N ASP A 93 -11.26 4.42 19.25
CA ASP A 93 -12.03 3.38 19.96
C ASP A 93 -12.71 2.46 18.95
N VAL A 94 -13.31 3.03 17.90
CA VAL A 94 -13.89 2.25 16.80
C VAL A 94 -12.84 1.37 16.13
N TYR A 95 -11.67 1.92 15.81
CA TYR A 95 -10.57 1.13 15.24
C TYR A 95 -10.08 0.03 16.19
N ALA A 96 -10.00 0.30 17.50
CA ALA A 96 -9.59 -0.70 18.48
C ALA A 96 -10.62 -1.83 18.59
N ALA A 97 -11.90 -1.50 18.63
CA ALA A 97 -13.00 -2.46 18.65
C ALA A 97 -13.01 -3.33 17.38
N MET A 98 -12.83 -2.72 16.19
CA MET A 98 -12.79 -3.46 14.92
C MET A 98 -11.60 -4.43 14.80
N VAL A 99 -10.45 -4.09 15.40
CA VAL A 99 -9.27 -4.97 15.44
C VAL A 99 -9.56 -6.21 16.28
N ASN A 100 -10.33 -6.04 17.36
CA ASN A 100 -10.69 -7.11 18.28
C ASN A 100 -11.99 -7.85 17.94
N ASP A 101 -12.65 -7.50 16.82
CA ASP A 101 -13.83 -8.23 16.34
C ASP A 101 -13.42 -9.60 15.79
N ILE A 102 -13.69 -10.63 16.59
CA ILE A 102 -13.38 -12.03 16.28
C ILE A 102 -14.12 -12.50 15.02
N ALA A 103 -15.42 -12.18 14.88
CA ALA A 103 -16.23 -12.64 13.76
C ALA A 103 -15.72 -12.04 12.44
N ARG A 104 -15.42 -10.74 12.43
CA ARG A 104 -14.80 -10.07 11.29
C ARG A 104 -13.44 -10.67 10.94
N ASN A 105 -12.58 -10.91 11.93
CA ASN A 105 -11.24 -11.47 11.68
C ASN A 105 -11.33 -12.90 11.14
N GLN A 106 -12.29 -13.70 11.60
CA GLN A 106 -12.54 -15.04 11.05
C GLN A 106 -12.96 -15.01 9.59
N LEU A 107 -13.83 -14.08 9.18
CA LEU A 107 -14.21 -13.89 7.78
C LEU A 107 -12.98 -13.58 6.90
N ILE A 108 -12.11 -12.68 7.37
CA ILE A 108 -10.86 -12.34 6.66
C ILE A 108 -9.95 -13.57 6.54
N VAL A 109 -9.75 -14.30 7.63
CA VAL A 109 -8.92 -15.53 7.62
C VAL A 109 -9.49 -16.57 6.65
N GLN A 110 -10.81 -16.73 6.60
CA GLN A 110 -11.46 -17.65 5.68
C GLN A 110 -11.22 -17.24 4.22
N ASP A 111 -11.44 -15.98 3.86
CA ASP A 111 -11.18 -15.47 2.52
C ASP A 111 -9.72 -15.67 2.10
N LEU A 112 -8.76 -15.46 3.02
CA LEU A 112 -7.33 -15.68 2.77
C LEU A 112 -6.99 -17.16 2.53
N VAL A 113 -7.54 -18.05 3.35
CA VAL A 113 -7.32 -19.51 3.22
C VAL A 113 -7.93 -20.03 1.92
N GLU A 114 -9.14 -19.58 1.57
CA GLU A 114 -9.79 -19.95 0.30
C GLU A 114 -9.00 -19.45 -0.91
N ALA A 115 -8.53 -18.19 -0.89
CA ALA A 115 -7.66 -17.64 -1.92
C ALA A 115 -6.35 -18.43 -2.06
N SER A 116 -5.71 -18.77 -0.94
CA SER A 116 -4.47 -19.54 -0.92
C SER A 116 -4.67 -20.96 -1.46
N ARG A 117 -5.75 -21.64 -1.07
CA ARG A 117 -6.12 -22.97 -1.60
C ARG A 117 -6.42 -22.95 -3.09
N ALA A 118 -6.93 -21.84 -3.61
CA ALA A 118 -7.11 -21.61 -5.04
C ALA A 118 -5.80 -21.28 -5.79
N GLY A 119 -4.63 -21.42 -5.14
CA GLY A 119 -3.32 -21.15 -5.73
C GLY A 119 -3.00 -19.66 -5.90
N ARG A 120 -3.73 -18.76 -5.24
CA ARG A 120 -3.49 -17.31 -5.29
C ARG A 120 -2.53 -16.88 -4.17
N SER A 121 -1.93 -15.71 -4.37
CA SER A 121 -1.06 -15.04 -3.39
C SER A 121 -1.77 -13.81 -2.81
N PRO A 122 -2.57 -13.96 -1.75
CA PRO A 122 -3.30 -12.83 -1.18
C PRO A 122 -2.36 -11.87 -0.42
N LEU A 123 -2.66 -10.57 -0.50
CA LEU A 123 -2.00 -9.50 0.26
C LEU A 123 -2.96 -8.97 1.33
N LEU A 124 -2.53 -8.93 2.60
CA LEU A 124 -3.34 -8.40 3.70
C LEU A 124 -2.75 -7.09 4.23
N LEU A 125 -3.52 -6.01 4.13
CA LEU A 125 -3.10 -4.69 4.62
C LEU A 125 -3.81 -4.36 5.93
N THR A 126 -3.05 -4.02 6.96
CA THR A 126 -3.57 -3.53 8.25
C THR A 126 -2.77 -2.33 8.76
N GLY A 127 -3.46 -1.41 9.43
CA GLY A 127 -2.86 -0.20 10.00
C GLY A 127 -2.22 -0.39 11.38
N ARG A 128 -2.36 -1.56 12.02
CA ARG A 128 -1.85 -1.82 13.38
C ARG A 128 -0.95 -3.06 13.43
N THR A 129 0.18 -2.92 14.11
CA THR A 129 1.18 -4.00 14.32
C THR A 129 0.65 -5.14 15.17
N GLU A 130 -0.26 -4.87 16.10
CA GLU A 130 -0.91 -5.89 16.92
C GLU A 130 -1.80 -6.79 16.06
N HIS A 131 -2.64 -6.19 15.23
CA HIS A 131 -3.54 -6.90 14.31
C HIS A 131 -2.76 -7.77 13.30
N LEU A 132 -1.61 -7.27 12.84
CA LEU A 132 -0.65 -8.00 12.04
C LEU A 132 -0.21 -9.31 12.71
N SER A 133 0.14 -9.22 13.99
CA SER A 133 0.63 -10.36 14.78
C SER A 133 -0.50 -11.36 15.05
N GLN A 134 -1.71 -10.87 15.31
CA GLN A 134 -2.91 -11.69 15.46
C GLN A 134 -3.21 -12.50 14.18
N PHE A 135 -3.20 -11.87 13.00
CA PHE A 135 -3.42 -12.58 11.74
C PHE A 135 -2.32 -13.58 11.43
N ALA A 136 -1.05 -13.22 11.67
CA ALA A 136 0.05 -14.16 11.47
C ALA A 136 -0.14 -15.45 12.29
N SER A 137 -0.56 -15.31 13.55
CA SER A 137 -0.87 -16.46 14.41
C SER A 137 -2.13 -17.22 13.96
N LEU A 138 -3.20 -16.52 13.53
CA LEU A 138 -4.43 -17.17 13.04
C LEU A 138 -4.22 -17.95 11.73
N LEU A 139 -3.25 -17.54 10.92
CA LEU A 139 -2.91 -18.18 9.64
C LEU A 139 -1.84 -19.28 9.79
N GLU A 140 -1.16 -19.32 10.94
CA GLU A 140 -0.17 -20.36 11.25
C GLU A 140 -0.80 -21.75 11.19
N GLY A 141 -0.16 -22.67 10.47
CA GLY A 141 -0.68 -24.01 10.22
C GLY A 141 -1.85 -24.10 9.23
N ARG A 142 -2.44 -22.97 8.80
CA ARG A 142 -3.52 -22.94 7.78
C ARG A 142 -3.00 -22.60 6.38
N ILE A 143 -1.95 -21.79 6.30
CA ILE A 143 -1.27 -21.39 5.07
C ILE A 143 0.22 -21.72 5.21
N GLN A 144 0.82 -22.31 4.17
CA GLN A 144 2.21 -22.77 4.22
C GLN A 144 3.22 -21.62 4.27
N ASN A 145 2.97 -20.54 3.53
CA ASN A 145 3.89 -19.42 3.40
C ASN A 145 3.20 -18.13 3.87
N VAL A 146 3.51 -17.71 5.09
CA VAL A 146 3.04 -16.43 5.66
C VAL A 146 4.26 -15.54 5.87
N PHE A 147 4.30 -14.41 5.17
CA PHE A 147 5.39 -13.43 5.27
C PHE A 147 4.88 -12.18 5.96
N VAL A 148 5.58 -11.72 7.00
CA VAL A 148 5.17 -10.54 7.77
C VAL A 148 6.17 -9.41 7.58
N LEU A 149 5.71 -8.28 7.07
CA LEU A 149 6.52 -7.09 6.81
C LEU A 149 6.04 -5.92 7.68
N LYS A 150 6.82 -5.56 8.70
CA LYS A 150 6.50 -4.43 9.58
C LYS A 150 7.44 -3.24 9.42
N GLY A 151 6.91 -2.05 9.71
CA GLY A 151 7.73 -0.87 10.00
C GLY A 151 8.76 -1.18 11.09
N GLY A 152 9.96 -0.64 10.97
CA GLY A 152 11.07 -0.91 11.90
C GLY A 152 11.89 -2.18 11.65
N MET A 153 11.58 -3.00 10.64
CA MET A 153 12.42 -4.15 10.28
C MET A 153 13.79 -3.72 9.74
N GLY A 154 14.82 -4.45 10.15
CA GLY A 154 16.18 -4.24 9.66
C GLY A 154 16.33 -4.63 8.18
N ARG A 155 17.31 -4.02 7.49
CA ARG A 155 17.59 -4.27 6.06
C ARG A 155 17.81 -5.75 5.74
N LYS A 156 18.50 -6.49 6.61
CA LYS A 156 18.75 -7.94 6.45
C LYS A 156 17.46 -8.75 6.45
N GLN A 157 16.55 -8.47 7.39
CA GLN A 157 15.27 -9.18 7.50
C GLN A 157 14.36 -8.92 6.29
N ARG A 158 14.27 -7.66 5.85
CA ARG A 158 13.52 -7.30 4.64
C ARG A 158 14.06 -7.99 3.40
N LYS A 159 15.38 -8.05 3.26
CA LYS A 159 16.03 -8.72 2.12
C LYS A 159 15.72 -10.22 2.11
N ALA A 160 15.82 -10.91 3.25
CA ALA A 160 15.51 -12.33 3.34
C ALA A 160 14.05 -12.65 2.96
N ILE A 161 13.10 -11.80 3.39
CA ILE A 161 11.68 -11.96 3.02
C ILE A 161 11.49 -11.69 1.53
N SER A 162 12.12 -10.65 0.98
CA SER A 162 12.05 -10.35 -0.46
C SER A 162 12.61 -11.49 -1.32
N GLU A 163 13.68 -12.13 -0.87
CA GLU A 163 14.27 -13.30 -1.55
C GLU A 163 13.35 -14.52 -1.44
N ALA A 164 12.69 -14.72 -0.30
CA ALA A 164 11.73 -15.81 -0.13
C ALA A 164 10.43 -15.62 -0.92
N LEU A 165 10.03 -14.37 -1.16
CA LEU A 165 8.90 -13.98 -2.01
C LEU A 165 9.21 -14.08 -3.51
N ALA A 166 10.49 -14.15 -3.90
CA ALA A 166 10.87 -14.23 -5.30
C ALA A 166 10.32 -15.52 -5.94
N PRO A 167 9.79 -15.46 -7.17
CA PRO A 167 9.20 -16.62 -7.81
C PRO A 167 10.23 -17.74 -7.94
N ARG A 168 9.96 -18.90 -7.32
CA ARG A 168 10.77 -20.10 -7.52
C ARG A 168 10.64 -20.51 -8.99
N SER A 169 11.77 -20.78 -9.64
CA SER A 169 11.98 -21.00 -11.08
C SER A 169 11.22 -22.18 -11.72
N GLY A 170 10.19 -22.72 -11.07
CA GLY A 170 9.37 -23.84 -11.56
C GLY A 170 7.92 -23.47 -11.92
N TYR A 171 7.46 -22.22 -11.73
CA TYR A 171 6.16 -21.81 -12.25
C TYR A 171 6.30 -21.51 -13.74
N SER A 172 5.77 -22.39 -14.59
CA SER A 172 5.76 -22.24 -16.05
C SER A 172 5.40 -20.81 -16.44
N ARG A 173 6.35 -20.12 -17.08
CA ARG A 173 6.13 -18.84 -17.78
C ARG A 173 5.28 -19.07 -19.03
N SER A 174 4.06 -19.57 -18.87
CA SER A 174 3.03 -19.42 -19.89
C SER A 174 2.05 -18.38 -19.38
N HIS A 175 2.10 -17.18 -19.95
CA HIS A 175 1.16 -16.05 -19.84
C HIS A 175 1.48 -14.86 -18.92
N ALA A 176 2.67 -14.75 -18.33
CA ALA A 176 3.07 -13.51 -17.65
C ALA A 176 4.16 -12.78 -18.44
N GLY A 177 3.72 -11.73 -19.16
CA GLY A 177 4.62 -10.70 -19.69
C GLY A 177 5.41 -10.07 -18.56
N GLU A 178 6.67 -9.77 -18.86
CA GLU A 178 7.65 -9.14 -17.99
C GLU A 178 7.10 -7.85 -17.36
N ASP A 179 7.16 -7.76 -16.02
CA ASP A 179 7.64 -6.56 -15.35
C ASP A 179 7.79 -6.83 -13.84
N VAL A 180 9.01 -7.20 -13.43
CA VAL A 180 9.44 -7.02 -12.04
C VAL A 180 9.87 -5.57 -11.93
N ARG A 181 8.95 -4.69 -11.54
CA ARG A 181 9.31 -3.32 -11.16
C ARG A 181 9.54 -3.24 -9.67
N GLU A 182 10.77 -2.86 -9.33
CA GLU A 182 11.24 -2.46 -8.02
C GLU A 182 10.28 -1.42 -7.42
N ALA A 183 9.66 -1.72 -6.28
CA ALA A 183 8.78 -0.79 -5.58
C ALA A 183 9.61 0.36 -4.97
N ALA A 184 9.24 1.60 -5.29
CA ALA A 184 9.86 2.81 -4.77
C ALA A 184 9.81 2.86 -3.22
N PRO A 185 10.89 3.32 -2.55
CA PRO A 185 10.93 3.42 -1.10
C PRO A 185 10.20 4.70 -0.64
N GLY A 186 8.95 4.58 -0.17
CA GLY A 186 8.22 5.78 0.30
C GLY A 186 6.96 5.57 1.14
N LEU A 187 6.38 4.38 1.18
CA LEU A 187 5.13 4.16 1.91
C LEU A 187 5.38 3.54 3.29
N SER A 188 5.19 4.35 4.34
CA SER A 188 5.03 3.90 5.73
C SER A 188 3.70 3.17 5.88
N GLY A 189 3.61 1.98 5.30
CA GLY A 189 2.57 0.97 5.53
C GLY A 189 3.21 -0.28 6.14
N TYR A 190 2.45 -1.00 6.95
CA TYR A 190 2.79 -2.35 7.37
C TYR A 190 2.27 -3.30 6.29
N TRP A 191 3.08 -4.25 5.84
CA TRP A 191 2.80 -5.16 4.74
C TRP A 191 2.69 -6.61 5.28
N VAL A 192 1.83 -7.44 4.69
CA VAL A 192 1.86 -8.91 4.77
C VAL A 192 1.69 -9.37 3.35
#